data_AF-A0A1D6NCU2-F1
#
_entry.id   AF-A0A1D6NCU2-F1
#
_cell.length_a   1.000
_cell.length_b   1.000
_cell.length_c   1.000
_cell.angle_alpha   90.00
_cell.angle_beta   90.00
_cell.angle_gamma   90.00
#
_symmetry.space_group_name_H-M   'P 1'
#
loop_
_entity.id
_entity.type
_entity.pdbx_description
1 polymer ?
#
loop_
_entity_poly.entity_id
_entity_poly.type
_entity_poly.pdbx_seq_one_letter_code
_entity_poly.pdbx_strand_id
1 'polypeptide(L)'
;MGQGHVDEFLAANRRAEVIDWLGGLLPEFDLPLDSSDEELREYLIDGTGLCYIAEKLMPGIQEEMWGGNASDQRSNVKKFLYFVAEMGLPGFSVKDLEEGSVASVVECLLALKDNVTTGLRQNITNNAAKTPLRRKLELEESDEPVISVMTPGRRSGEERWKGHWDSKSQQRSILHSGQKVHDAFQLKRASYTDLPPAKVSEMMHPRSIDNAPTQSLLRVVNGILDESIERKRGEIPHRVVYLLRNVVQEIEHRIAIQADHIRNQNSIIKTREDKYRSKIKALETLVNGTNEENEMTVNRLELVEVEKSKLDEKRKLGEQDMVRLTQEKENAENTIVSLQQEIQILSRMHEQYRERKETEARQMEEHLSIRLKEAELLLTQSKKKAEEIESASQLKSQLWSRKANIFWSFMDNQKLSIKVLLSVYSFLVFLHFSLF
;
A
#
# COMPACT_ATOMS: atom_id res chain seq x y z
N MET A 1 -18.98 -36.97 18.85
CA MET A 1 -18.09 -36.45 17.79
C MET A 1 -18.49 -35.05 17.31
N GLY A 2 -19.08 -34.18 18.15
CA GLY A 2 -19.67 -32.91 17.69
C GLY A 2 -18.93 -31.63 18.10
N GLN A 3 -18.10 -31.66 19.15
CA GLN A 3 -17.45 -30.44 19.67
C GLN A 3 -16.15 -30.12 18.92
N GLY A 4 -15.28 -31.11 18.71
CA GLY A 4 -13.94 -30.89 18.13
C GLY A 4 -13.95 -30.40 16.67
N HIS A 5 -14.96 -30.76 15.88
CA HIS A 5 -15.03 -30.35 14.47
C HIS A 5 -15.48 -28.89 14.30
N VAL A 6 -16.25 -28.37 15.27
CA VAL A 6 -16.69 -26.97 15.28
C VAL A 6 -15.53 -26.07 15.73
N ASP A 7 -14.77 -26.49 16.75
CA ASP A 7 -13.61 -25.74 17.23
C ASP A 7 -12.49 -25.69 16.18
N GLU A 8 -12.28 -26.76 15.42
CA GLU A 8 -11.31 -26.83 14.32
C GLU A 8 -11.70 -25.93 13.13
N PHE A 9 -13.00 -25.87 12.80
CA PHE A 9 -13.52 -24.97 11.76
C PHE A 9 -13.40 -23.49 12.17
N LEU A 10 -13.68 -23.16 13.44
CA LEU A 10 -13.51 -21.82 14.00
C LEU A 10 -12.03 -21.39 13.99
N ALA A 11 -11.12 -22.29 14.38
CA ALA A 11 -9.68 -22.02 14.35
C ALA A 11 -9.18 -21.77 12.91
N ALA A 12 -9.65 -22.56 11.94
CA ALA A 12 -9.32 -22.38 10.53
C ALA A 12 -9.81 -21.03 9.98
N ASN A 13 -11.03 -20.62 10.33
CA ASN A 13 -11.58 -19.33 9.89
C ASN A 13 -10.80 -18.14 10.48
N ARG A 14 -10.42 -18.22 11.76
CA ARG A 14 -9.60 -17.20 12.43
C ARG A 14 -8.21 -17.08 11.83
N ARG A 15 -7.60 -18.21 11.44
CA ARG A 15 -6.31 -18.21 10.73
C ARG A 15 -6.42 -17.59 9.34
N ALA A 16 -7.42 -17.99 8.55
CA ALA A 16 -7.66 -17.43 7.23
C ALA A 16 -7.83 -15.89 7.29
N GLU A 17 -8.51 -15.40 8.33
CA GLU A 17 -8.67 -13.97 8.59
C GLU A 17 -7.34 -13.24 8.88
N VAL A 18 -6.41 -13.87 9.59
CA VAL A 18 -5.06 -13.32 9.80
C VAL A 18 -4.26 -13.31 8.51
N ILE A 19 -4.30 -14.40 7.73
CA ILE A 19 -3.58 -14.51 6.45
C ILE A 19 -4.07 -13.43 5.47
N ASP A 20 -5.39 -13.25 5.35
CA ASP A 20 -5.98 -12.19 4.52
C ASP A 20 -5.51 -10.79 4.96
N TRP A 21 -5.50 -10.54 6.28
CA TRP A 21 -5.06 -9.27 6.82
C TRP A 21 -3.58 -9.00 6.59
N LEU A 22 -2.72 -10.02 6.74
CA LEU A 22 -1.30 -9.93 6.48
C LEU A 22 -1.02 -9.66 5.00
N GLY A 23 -1.74 -10.31 4.08
CA GLY A 23 -1.64 -10.05 2.64
C GLY A 23 -1.98 -8.62 2.24
N GLY A 24 -2.88 -7.95 2.97
CA GLY A 24 -3.17 -6.53 2.77
C GLY A 24 -2.08 -5.57 3.32
N LEU A 25 -1.27 -6.02 4.28
CA LEU A 25 -0.27 -5.20 4.95
C LEU A 25 1.15 -5.39 4.42
N LEU A 26 1.52 -6.60 4.02
CA LEU A 26 2.88 -6.98 3.67
C LEU A 26 3.02 -7.10 2.15
N PRO A 27 3.93 -6.33 1.49
CA PRO A 27 4.09 -6.36 0.02
C PRO A 27 4.57 -7.69 -0.57
N GLU A 28 5.19 -8.56 0.25
CA GLU A 28 5.81 -9.84 -0.16
C GLU A 28 5.12 -11.05 0.51
N PHE A 29 3.87 -10.89 0.93
CA PHE A 29 3.12 -11.95 1.60
C PHE A 29 2.24 -12.73 0.62
N ASP A 30 2.61 -13.98 0.34
CA ASP A 30 1.99 -14.83 -0.70
C ASP A 30 1.39 -16.14 -0.15
N LEU A 31 1.00 -16.18 1.12
CA LEU A 31 0.39 -17.39 1.72
C LEU A 31 -1.09 -17.56 1.28
N PRO A 32 -1.50 -18.74 0.79
CA PRO A 32 -2.90 -19.07 0.52
C PRO A 32 -3.80 -19.00 1.77
N LEU A 33 -5.09 -18.68 1.61
CA LEU A 33 -6.04 -18.58 2.73
C LEU A 33 -6.29 -19.92 3.47
N ASP A 34 -6.09 -21.03 2.77
CA ASP A 34 -6.18 -22.40 3.30
C ASP A 34 -4.86 -22.91 3.89
N SER A 35 -3.83 -22.05 4.00
CA SER A 35 -2.55 -22.42 4.60
C SER A 35 -2.74 -22.94 6.03
N SER A 36 -1.90 -23.90 6.40
CA SER A 36 -1.86 -24.53 7.71
C SER A 36 -1.22 -23.64 8.77
N ASP A 37 -1.38 -24.00 10.04
CA ASP A 37 -0.68 -23.35 11.17
C ASP A 37 0.84 -23.38 10.97
N GLU A 38 1.38 -24.45 10.37
CA GLU A 38 2.82 -24.62 10.20
C GLU A 38 3.39 -23.73 9.09
N GLU A 39 2.66 -23.53 8.00
CA GLU A 39 3.04 -22.60 6.94
C GLU A 39 2.99 -21.14 7.42
N LEU A 40 1.97 -20.81 8.23
CA LEU A 40 1.91 -19.49 8.90
C LEU A 40 3.07 -19.32 9.90
N ARG A 41 3.44 -20.38 10.63
CA ARG A 41 4.59 -20.37 11.54
C ARG A 41 5.88 -20.11 10.77
N GLU A 42 6.14 -20.87 9.70
CA GLU A 42 7.36 -20.76 8.91
C GLU A 42 7.57 -19.33 8.38
N TYR A 43 6.49 -18.63 8.04
CA TYR A 43 6.57 -17.23 7.62
C TYR A 43 6.86 -16.26 8.77
N LEU A 44 6.31 -16.50 9.96
CA LEU A 44 6.41 -15.56 11.10
C LEU A 44 7.61 -15.82 12.02
N ILE A 45 8.23 -17.01 11.93
CA ILE A 45 9.28 -17.45 12.86
C ILE A 45 10.55 -16.61 12.77
N ASP A 46 10.82 -16.01 11.61
CA ASP A 46 11.96 -15.11 11.39
C ASP A 46 11.78 -13.73 12.07
N GLY A 47 10.53 -13.41 12.48
CA GLY A 47 10.12 -12.16 13.09
C GLY A 47 10.19 -10.93 12.18
N THR A 48 10.61 -11.06 10.91
CA THR A 48 10.79 -9.95 9.98
C THR A 48 9.44 -9.36 9.59
N GLY A 49 8.49 -10.22 9.21
CA GLY A 49 7.12 -9.80 8.90
C GLY A 49 6.44 -9.10 10.09
N LEU A 50 6.65 -9.61 11.30
CA LEU A 50 6.12 -9.03 12.54
C LEU A 50 6.68 -7.62 12.81
N CYS A 51 7.99 -7.43 12.65
CA CYS A 51 8.60 -6.10 12.80
C CYS A 51 8.08 -5.11 11.74
N TYR A 52 7.92 -5.55 10.50
CA TYR A 52 7.37 -4.70 9.44
C TYR A 52 5.94 -4.26 9.76
N ILE A 53 5.10 -5.14 10.33
CA ILE A 53 3.76 -4.76 10.79
C ILE A 53 3.85 -3.67 11.86
N ALA A 54 4.73 -3.82 12.85
CA ALA A 54 4.90 -2.81 13.90
C ALA A 54 5.37 -1.45 13.32
N GLU A 55 6.31 -1.45 12.38
CA GLU A 55 6.81 -0.25 11.71
C GLU A 55 5.73 0.44 10.87
N LYS A 56 4.93 -0.34 10.14
CA LYS A 56 3.83 0.18 9.31
C LYS A 56 2.71 0.78 10.15
N LEU A 57 2.44 0.22 11.33
CA LEU A 57 1.42 0.73 12.25
C LEU A 57 1.88 1.96 13.05
N MET A 58 3.20 2.16 13.22
CA MET A 58 3.79 3.32 13.91
C MET A 58 5.07 3.78 13.21
N PRO A 59 4.97 4.59 12.14
CA PRO A 59 6.16 5.15 11.48
C PRO A 59 6.83 6.18 12.39
N GLY A 60 8.06 5.90 12.85
CA GLY A 60 8.88 6.84 13.62
C GLY A 60 9.49 6.32 14.92
N ILE A 61 9.39 5.02 15.24
CA ILE A 61 10.12 4.45 16.38
C ILE A 61 11.60 4.35 16.00
N GLN A 62 12.39 5.35 16.40
CA GLN A 62 13.84 5.38 16.21
C GLN A 62 14.49 4.14 16.84
N GLU A 63 15.48 3.59 16.14
CA GLU A 63 16.24 2.37 16.44
C GLU A 63 16.83 2.36 17.87
N GLU A 64 16.91 3.52 18.51
CA GLU A 64 17.41 3.75 19.87
C GLU A 64 16.46 3.27 21.00
N MET A 65 15.16 3.10 20.75
CA MET A 65 14.21 2.58 21.76
C MET A 65 14.31 1.05 21.91
N TRP A 66 14.83 0.38 20.88
CA TRP A 66 14.97 -1.07 20.81
C TRP A 66 16.36 -1.49 21.28
N GLY A 67 16.58 -1.43 22.60
CA GLY A 67 17.87 -1.68 23.22
C GLY A 67 18.63 -2.89 22.66
N GLY A 68 19.77 -2.62 22.01
CA GLY A 68 20.93 -3.51 21.94
C GLY A 68 20.91 -4.66 20.94
N ASN A 69 21.82 -4.55 19.95
CA ASN A 69 22.47 -5.62 19.17
C ASN A 69 21.61 -6.31 18.10
N ALA A 70 21.59 -5.72 16.90
CA ALA A 70 21.11 -6.32 15.66
C ALA A 70 22.04 -7.49 15.24
N SER A 71 21.71 -8.71 15.66
CA SER A 71 22.27 -9.93 15.05
C SER A 71 21.50 -11.23 15.35
N ASP A 72 20.53 -11.26 16.30
CA ASP A 72 19.77 -12.48 16.60
C ASP A 72 18.38 -12.44 15.95
N GLN A 73 18.01 -13.47 15.17
CA GLN A 73 16.65 -13.66 14.64
C GLN A 73 15.59 -13.65 15.77
N ARG A 74 15.96 -14.15 16.95
CA ARG A 74 15.17 -14.09 18.20
C ARG A 74 14.93 -12.68 18.74
N SER A 75 15.64 -11.67 18.25
CA SER A 75 15.45 -10.28 18.67
C SER A 75 14.23 -9.64 18.01
N ASN A 76 13.86 -10.03 16.79
CA ASN A 76 12.76 -9.40 16.04
C ASN A 76 11.39 -9.74 16.64
N VAL A 77 11.14 -11.04 16.93
CA VAL A 77 9.91 -11.46 17.62
C VAL A 77 9.78 -10.78 18.99
N LYS A 78 10.89 -10.62 19.73
CA LYS A 78 10.89 -9.91 21.03
C LYS A 78 10.61 -8.42 20.90
N LYS A 79 11.13 -7.76 19.85
CA LYS A 79 10.80 -6.35 19.54
C LYS A 79 9.30 -6.21 19.25
N PHE A 80 8.74 -7.08 18.42
CA PHE A 80 7.31 -7.10 18.18
C PHE A 80 6.48 -7.32 19.46
N LEU A 81 6.88 -8.27 20.31
CA LEU A 81 6.17 -8.51 21.58
C LEU A 81 6.25 -7.32 22.54
N TYR A 82 7.36 -6.58 22.57
CA TYR A 82 7.46 -5.34 23.32
C TYR A 82 6.53 -4.25 22.75
N PHE A 83 6.45 -4.12 21.41
CA PHE A 83 5.46 -3.25 20.76
C PHE A 83 4.01 -3.61 21.17
N VAL A 84 3.65 -4.88 21.10
CA VAL A 84 2.31 -5.38 21.47
C VAL A 84 2.02 -5.10 22.96
N ALA A 85 3.01 -5.27 23.83
CA ALA A 85 2.90 -4.99 25.26
C ALA A 85 2.71 -3.50 25.56
N GLU A 86 3.42 -2.61 24.86
CA GLU A 86 3.23 -1.14 24.97
C GLU A 86 1.82 -0.72 24.52
N MET A 87 1.24 -1.41 23.54
CA MET A 87 -0.15 -1.22 23.11
C MET A 87 -1.18 -1.84 24.06
N GLY A 88 -0.75 -2.55 25.12
CA GLY A 88 -1.62 -3.22 26.09
C GLY A 88 -2.36 -4.43 25.55
N LEU A 89 -1.87 -5.03 24.46
CA LEU A 89 -2.50 -6.14 23.76
C LEU A 89 -1.99 -7.50 24.28
N PRO A 90 -2.78 -8.59 24.12
CA PRO A 90 -2.34 -9.93 24.51
C PRO A 90 -1.20 -10.40 23.59
N GLY A 91 -0.01 -10.55 24.15
CA GLY A 91 1.14 -11.15 23.45
C GLY A 91 1.15 -12.68 23.52
N PHE A 92 2.11 -13.28 22.81
CA PHE A 92 2.37 -14.73 22.83
C PHE A 92 3.79 -15.02 23.34
N SER A 93 4.06 -16.27 23.72
CA SER A 93 5.43 -16.69 24.10
C SER A 93 6.24 -17.03 22.86
N VAL A 94 7.52 -16.62 22.81
CA VAL A 94 8.44 -16.99 21.72
C VAL A 94 8.49 -18.51 21.50
N LYS A 95 8.35 -19.30 22.58
CA LYS A 95 8.29 -20.77 22.49
C LYS A 95 7.04 -21.30 21.78
N ASP A 96 5.93 -20.57 21.86
CA ASP A 96 4.69 -20.97 21.19
C ASP A 96 4.84 -20.88 19.67
N LEU A 97 5.60 -19.88 19.21
CA LEU A 97 5.94 -19.70 17.80
C LEU A 97 7.06 -20.64 17.33
N GLU A 98 8.03 -20.99 18.18
CA GLU A 98 9.09 -21.94 17.80
C GLU A 98 8.61 -23.41 17.80
N GLU A 99 7.91 -23.84 18.85
CA GLU A 99 7.62 -25.27 19.11
C GLU A 99 6.19 -25.56 19.60
N GLY A 100 5.39 -24.52 19.92
CA GLY A 100 4.06 -24.65 20.53
C GLY A 100 2.90 -24.44 19.56
N SER A 101 1.68 -24.21 20.08
CA SER A 101 0.51 -23.95 19.24
C SER A 101 0.50 -22.52 18.68
N VAL A 102 0.22 -22.37 17.38
CA VAL A 102 0.12 -21.06 16.70
C VAL A 102 -1.14 -20.29 17.10
N ALA A 103 -2.06 -20.91 17.85
CA ALA A 103 -3.30 -20.28 18.28
C ALA A 103 -3.07 -18.98 19.08
N SER A 104 -2.10 -18.93 19.99
CA SER A 104 -1.78 -17.70 20.75
C SER A 104 -1.23 -16.58 19.85
N VAL A 105 -0.52 -16.95 18.78
CA VAL A 105 -0.01 -16.02 17.77
C VAL A 105 -1.17 -15.45 16.94
N VAL A 106 -2.09 -16.31 16.50
CA VAL A 106 -3.30 -15.90 15.77
C VAL A 106 -4.16 -14.96 16.63
N GLU A 107 -4.40 -15.28 17.91
CA GLU A 107 -5.14 -14.39 18.81
C GLU A 107 -4.45 -13.03 19.00
N CYS A 108 -3.12 -13.03 19.14
CA CYS A 108 -2.35 -11.79 19.26
C CYS A 108 -2.48 -10.90 18.01
N LEU A 109 -2.41 -11.49 16.82
CA LEU A 109 -2.52 -10.77 15.55
C LEU A 109 -3.94 -10.28 15.29
N LEU A 110 -4.96 -11.08 15.62
CA LEU A 110 -6.37 -10.64 15.56
C LEU A 110 -6.65 -9.50 16.52
N ALA A 111 -6.15 -9.56 17.77
CA ALA A 111 -6.29 -8.46 18.72
C ALA A 111 -5.61 -7.17 18.24
N LEU A 112 -4.45 -7.30 17.56
CA LEU A 112 -3.77 -6.17 16.94
C LEU A 112 -4.58 -5.60 15.75
N LYS A 113 -5.09 -6.45 14.88
CA LYS A 113 -5.99 -6.08 13.77
C LYS A 113 -7.21 -5.32 14.29
N ASP A 114 -7.89 -5.85 15.30
CA ASP A 114 -9.08 -5.25 15.90
C ASP A 114 -8.79 -3.89 16.55
N ASN A 115 -7.62 -3.74 17.15
CA ASN A 115 -7.19 -2.46 17.71
C ASN A 115 -6.95 -1.41 16.61
N VAL A 116 -6.38 -1.80 15.47
CA VAL A 116 -6.17 -0.91 14.32
C VAL A 116 -7.51 -0.51 13.69
N THR A 117 -8.45 -1.45 13.52
CA THR A 117 -9.77 -1.19 12.95
C THR A 117 -10.66 -0.39 13.90
N THR A 118 -10.58 -0.63 15.21
CA THR A 118 -11.32 0.11 16.25
C THR A 118 -10.71 1.50 16.48
N GLY A 119 -9.38 1.64 16.42
CA GLY A 119 -8.69 2.94 16.49
C GLY A 119 -9.09 3.86 15.32
N LEU A 120 -9.27 3.31 14.12
CA LEU A 120 -9.80 4.06 12.98
C LEU A 120 -11.25 4.53 13.19
N ARG A 121 -12.04 3.76 13.95
CA ARG A 121 -13.43 4.10 14.33
C ARG A 121 -13.51 5.17 15.43
N GLN A 122 -12.58 5.17 16.37
CA GLN A 122 -12.52 6.11 17.49
C GLN A 122 -11.91 7.47 17.12
N ASN A 123 -11.21 7.57 15.98
CA ASN A 123 -10.76 8.86 15.42
C ASN A 123 -11.91 9.79 14.97
N ILE A 124 -13.15 9.30 14.95
CA ILE A 124 -14.36 10.09 14.65
C ILE A 124 -15.15 10.47 15.91
N THR A 125 -14.83 9.91 17.09
CA THR A 125 -15.55 10.20 18.34
C THR A 125 -14.62 10.36 19.53
N ASN A 126 -14.24 11.61 19.76
CA ASN A 126 -13.86 12.23 21.04
C ASN A 126 -12.64 11.68 21.80
N ASN A 127 -11.69 12.62 21.96
CA ASN A 127 -10.83 12.80 23.13
C ASN A 127 -11.57 12.52 24.45
N ALA A 128 -11.20 11.45 25.16
CA ALA A 128 -11.11 11.39 26.63
C ALA A 128 -10.94 9.93 27.11
N ALA A 129 -9.70 9.44 27.18
CA ALA A 129 -9.23 8.59 28.26
C ALA A 129 -7.70 8.46 28.13
N LYS A 130 -7.01 8.57 29.26
CA LYS A 130 -5.58 8.74 29.39
C LYS A 130 -4.86 7.39 29.34
N THR A 131 -3.84 7.26 28.49
CA THR A 131 -2.70 6.35 28.68
C THR A 131 -1.41 7.05 28.21
N PRO A 132 -0.25 6.76 28.83
CA PRO A 132 0.79 7.74 29.08
C PRO A 132 1.95 7.63 28.08
N LEU A 133 1.81 8.17 26.87
CA LEU A 133 2.96 8.27 25.96
C LEU A 133 3.00 9.62 25.24
N ARG A 134 3.00 10.72 26.00
CA ARG A 134 3.28 12.05 25.44
C ARG A 134 3.98 13.03 26.37
N ARG A 135 4.71 12.53 27.38
CA ARG A 135 5.45 13.38 28.33
C ARG A 135 6.97 13.34 28.21
N LYS A 136 7.53 12.91 27.08
CA LYS A 136 8.99 12.87 26.96
C LYS A 136 9.46 13.26 25.58
N LEU A 137 9.06 14.44 25.13
CA LEU A 137 9.71 15.24 24.09
C LEU A 137 8.92 16.54 23.96
N GLU A 138 9.11 17.44 24.93
CA GLU A 138 8.80 18.87 24.81
C GLU A 138 9.39 19.55 26.04
N LEU A 139 10.63 20.01 25.88
CA LEU A 139 11.25 21.03 26.70
C LEU A 139 12.00 21.96 25.75
N GLU A 140 11.65 23.24 25.83
CA GLU A 140 12.27 24.41 25.16
C GLU A 140 12.00 24.48 23.64
N GLU A 141 11.34 25.49 23.09
CA GLU A 141 11.51 26.93 23.30
C GLU A 141 10.20 27.70 23.04
N SER A 142 10.15 28.88 23.64
CA SER A 142 9.02 29.79 23.71
C SER A 142 9.02 30.80 22.55
N ASP A 143 7.83 31.38 22.33
CA ASP A 143 7.55 32.70 21.78
C ASP A 143 7.57 32.93 20.25
N GLU A 144 6.37 32.87 19.67
CA GLU A 144 5.88 33.85 18.68
C GLU A 144 5.16 35.00 19.43
N PRO A 145 4.80 36.17 18.84
CA PRO A 145 4.57 36.43 17.41
C PRO A 145 5.06 37.80 16.89
N VAL A 146 4.93 38.06 15.58
CA VAL A 146 4.10 39.14 15.00
C VAL A 146 4.29 39.20 13.48
N ILE A 147 3.17 39.02 12.79
CA ILE A 147 2.96 39.32 11.37
C ILE A 147 2.88 40.84 11.19
N SER A 148 3.56 41.39 10.19
CA SER A 148 3.21 42.71 9.65
C SER A 148 3.33 42.75 8.12
N VAL A 149 2.44 43.55 7.57
CA VAL A 149 1.86 43.54 6.22
C VAL A 149 2.28 44.81 5.48
N MET A 150 2.41 44.68 4.15
CA MET A 150 2.36 45.74 3.10
C MET A 150 3.57 46.67 2.83
N THR A 151 4.01 46.56 1.56
CA THR A 151 4.62 47.51 0.57
C THR A 151 4.16 48.99 0.61
N PRO A 152 4.63 49.95 -0.24
CA PRO A 152 5.86 50.12 -1.08
C PRO A 152 6.48 51.56 -1.00
N GLY A 153 7.66 51.83 -1.60
CA GLY A 153 8.12 53.24 -1.73
C GLY A 153 9.46 53.53 -2.44
N ARG A 154 9.38 53.78 -3.75
CA ARG A 154 10.08 54.77 -4.59
C ARG A 154 11.63 55.01 -4.55
N ARG A 155 12.15 54.98 -5.79
CA ARG A 155 13.11 55.89 -6.48
C ARG A 155 14.54 56.05 -5.92
N SER A 156 15.53 55.75 -6.77
CA SER A 156 16.29 56.77 -7.55
C SER A 156 17.71 56.29 -7.91
N GLY A 157 18.05 56.36 -9.20
CA GLY A 157 19.30 56.94 -9.73
C GLY A 157 20.66 56.31 -9.40
N GLU A 158 21.17 55.55 -10.38
CA GLU A 158 22.51 55.63 -11.01
C GLU A 158 23.83 55.76 -10.20
N GLU A 159 24.65 54.73 -10.39
CA GLU A 159 26.06 54.72 -10.84
C GLU A 159 27.14 55.53 -10.09
N ARG A 160 28.11 54.81 -9.48
CA ARG A 160 29.56 55.09 -9.68
C ARG A 160 30.51 53.98 -9.18
N TRP A 161 31.18 53.35 -10.15
CA TRP A 161 32.59 52.89 -10.26
C TRP A 161 33.46 52.44 -9.05
N LYS A 162 34.36 51.49 -9.43
CA LYS A 162 35.62 50.99 -8.84
C LYS A 162 35.45 49.89 -7.79
N GLY A 163 36.05 48.71 -7.89
CA GLY A 163 37.23 48.28 -8.63
C GLY A 163 38.37 47.99 -7.66
N HIS A 164 38.93 46.77 -7.79
CA HIS A 164 40.25 46.31 -7.34
C HIS A 164 40.34 45.51 -6.03
N TRP A 165 40.72 44.24 -6.16
CA TRP A 165 41.84 43.67 -5.40
C TRP A 165 42.72 42.85 -6.35
N ASP A 166 44.00 42.91 -6.04
CA ASP A 166 45.16 42.59 -6.86
C ASP A 166 45.83 41.31 -6.36
N SER A 167 46.51 40.66 -7.30
CA SER A 167 47.87 40.13 -7.19
C SER A 167 48.21 38.80 -6.50
N LYS A 168 49.05 38.08 -7.28
CA LYS A 168 50.11 37.10 -6.96
C LYS A 168 49.63 35.69 -6.65
N SER A 169 50.25 34.60 -7.10
CA SER A 169 51.42 34.24 -7.94
C SER A 169 51.46 32.69 -7.84
N GLN A 170 52.00 31.84 -8.71
CA GLN A 170 53.37 31.77 -9.21
C GLN A 170 53.52 30.42 -9.99
N GLN A 171 54.34 30.42 -11.06
CA GLN A 171 55.23 29.30 -11.51
C GLN A 171 54.62 27.97 -12.07
N ARG A 172 55.15 27.28 -13.11
CA ARG A 172 56.39 27.41 -13.93
C ARG A 172 56.35 26.42 -15.12
N SER A 173 57.11 26.79 -16.18
CA SER A 173 57.78 25.93 -17.19
C SER A 173 56.90 25.30 -18.30
N ILE A 174 57.32 25.17 -19.56
CA ILE A 174 58.66 24.93 -20.16
C ILE A 174 58.78 25.68 -21.51
N LEU A 175 59.97 26.24 -21.77
CA LEU A 175 60.45 26.65 -23.08
C LEU A 175 60.50 25.47 -24.05
N HIS A 176 59.89 25.60 -25.23
CA HIS A 176 60.47 25.04 -26.45
C HIS A 176 60.56 26.13 -27.51
N SER A 177 61.70 26.81 -27.48
CA SER A 177 62.34 27.44 -28.63
C SER A 177 62.70 26.36 -29.63
N GLY A 178 62.36 26.55 -30.90
CA GLY A 178 62.78 25.62 -31.95
C GLY A 178 62.04 25.72 -33.27
N GLN A 179 62.06 26.88 -33.93
CA GLN A 179 62.14 26.88 -35.39
C GLN A 179 62.90 28.14 -35.84
N LYS A 180 64.22 27.97 -35.96
CA LYS A 180 65.10 28.76 -36.84
C LYS A 180 64.52 28.65 -38.27
N VAL A 181 64.73 29.56 -39.22
CA VAL A 181 66.03 30.08 -39.64
C VAL A 181 65.82 31.43 -40.32
N HIS A 182 66.65 32.40 -39.94
CA HIS A 182 66.93 33.61 -40.69
C HIS A 182 67.37 33.26 -42.11
N ASP A 183 66.56 33.58 -43.12
CA ASP A 183 67.03 33.69 -44.51
C ASP A 183 66.22 34.76 -45.24
N ALA A 184 66.56 36.03 -45.00
CA ALA A 184 66.17 37.13 -45.89
C ALA A 184 67.15 38.32 -45.87
N PHE A 185 68.21 38.28 -45.07
CA PHE A 185 69.25 39.31 -45.06
C PHE A 185 70.59 38.73 -45.50
N GLN A 186 70.65 38.26 -46.75
CA GLN A 186 71.90 38.33 -47.49
C GLN A 186 72.05 39.75 -48.05
N LEU A 187 72.70 40.57 -47.25
CA LEU A 187 73.48 41.71 -47.70
C LEU A 187 74.54 41.20 -48.69
N LYS A 188 74.25 41.26 -50.00
CA LYS A 188 75.30 41.41 -51.01
C LYS A 188 75.27 42.85 -51.48
N ARG A 189 76.36 43.56 -51.18
CA ARG A 189 76.80 44.77 -51.86
C ARG A 189 77.04 44.38 -53.33
N ALA A 190 75.97 44.35 -54.12
CA ALA A 190 76.06 44.12 -55.55
C ALA A 190 76.15 45.49 -56.22
N SER A 191 77.32 45.78 -56.79
CA SER A 191 77.51 46.84 -57.74
C SER A 191 76.53 46.62 -58.91
N TYR A 192 75.79 47.66 -59.30
CA TYR A 192 74.80 47.66 -60.39
C TYR A 192 75.45 47.59 -61.79
N THR A 193 76.30 46.60 -62.06
CA THR A 193 76.96 46.47 -63.36
C THR A 193 76.63 45.21 -64.16
N ASP A 194 75.98 44.19 -63.57
CA ASP A 194 75.69 42.93 -64.29
C ASP A 194 74.23 42.46 -64.14
N LEU A 195 73.28 43.24 -64.69
CA LEU A 195 71.93 42.75 -64.97
C LEU A 195 71.73 42.63 -66.50
N PRO A 196 71.17 41.51 -67.00
CA PRO A 196 70.90 41.34 -68.43
C PRO A 196 70.00 42.47 -68.97
N PRO A 197 70.28 43.04 -70.17
CA PRO A 197 69.51 44.17 -70.72
C PRO A 197 67.99 43.91 -70.80
N ALA A 198 67.60 42.66 -71.00
CA ALA A 198 66.20 42.23 -71.03
C ALA A 198 65.49 42.42 -69.67
N LYS A 199 66.17 42.16 -68.55
CA LYS A 199 65.63 42.32 -67.19
C LYS A 199 65.50 43.81 -66.81
N VAL A 200 66.42 44.63 -67.32
CA VAL A 200 66.40 46.10 -67.16
C VAL A 200 65.25 46.71 -67.97
N SER A 201 65.05 46.25 -69.21
CA SER A 201 63.95 46.69 -70.08
C SER A 201 62.57 46.25 -69.55
N GLU A 202 62.48 45.09 -68.92
CA GLU A 202 61.26 44.57 -68.29
C GLU A 202 60.91 45.34 -66.99
N MET A 203 61.92 45.76 -66.22
CA MET A 203 61.76 46.69 -65.08
C MET A 203 61.40 48.14 -65.51
N MET A 204 61.64 48.50 -66.76
CA MET A 204 61.25 49.80 -67.33
C MET A 204 59.80 49.85 -67.84
N HIS A 205 59.07 48.74 -67.77
CA HIS A 205 57.63 48.74 -68.01
C HIS A 205 56.88 49.23 -66.75
N PRO A 206 56.01 50.26 -66.85
CA PRO A 206 55.32 50.85 -65.70
C PRO A 206 54.58 49.82 -64.82
N ARG A 207 54.10 48.74 -65.44
CA ARG A 207 53.30 47.68 -64.81
C ARG A 207 54.07 46.81 -63.80
N SER A 208 55.40 46.81 -63.81
CA SER A 208 56.19 46.05 -62.81
C SER A 208 56.33 46.80 -61.48
N ILE A 209 56.13 48.13 -61.48
CA ILE A 209 56.27 49.01 -60.31
C ILE A 209 54.95 49.06 -59.53
N ASP A 210 53.82 48.92 -60.21
CA ASP A 210 52.47 49.05 -59.64
C ASP A 210 52.19 48.08 -58.47
N ASN A 211 52.87 46.93 -58.43
CA ASN A 211 52.71 45.90 -57.39
C ASN A 211 53.95 45.69 -56.51
N ALA A 212 54.99 46.52 -56.67
CA ALA A 212 56.22 46.35 -55.90
C ALA A 212 56.02 46.82 -54.44
N PRO A 213 56.58 46.12 -53.43
CA PRO A 213 56.49 46.56 -52.04
C PRO A 213 57.04 47.97 -51.88
N THR A 214 56.27 48.85 -51.25
CA THR A 214 56.61 50.28 -51.11
C THR A 214 58.00 50.49 -50.50
N GLN A 215 58.37 49.65 -49.52
CA GLN A 215 59.71 49.65 -48.89
C GLN A 215 60.84 49.29 -49.88
N SER A 216 60.57 48.42 -50.85
CA SER A 216 61.56 48.05 -51.88
C SER A 216 61.78 49.19 -52.86
N LEU A 217 60.72 49.89 -53.27
CA LEU A 217 60.80 51.05 -54.16
C LEU A 217 61.55 52.23 -53.50
N LEU A 218 61.22 52.54 -52.25
CA LEU A 218 61.87 53.60 -51.48
C LEU A 218 63.36 53.33 -51.27
N ARG A 219 63.73 52.07 -51.01
CA ARG A 219 65.13 51.63 -50.90
C ARG A 219 65.92 51.83 -52.20
N VAL A 220 65.31 51.53 -53.35
CA VAL A 220 65.93 51.75 -54.67
C VAL A 220 66.13 53.24 -54.94
N VAL A 221 65.13 54.08 -54.64
CA VAL A 221 65.22 55.55 -54.79
C VAL A 221 66.32 56.14 -53.90
N ASN A 222 66.42 55.71 -52.64
CA ASN A 222 67.49 56.15 -51.74
C ASN A 222 68.87 55.73 -52.25
N GLY A 223 69.01 54.51 -52.78
CA GLY A 223 70.24 54.05 -53.41
C GLY A 223 70.67 54.89 -54.62
N ILE A 224 69.73 55.30 -55.48
CA ILE A 224 70.00 56.20 -56.61
C ILE A 224 70.46 57.58 -56.11
N LEU A 225 69.80 58.13 -55.07
CA LEU A 225 70.18 59.41 -54.48
C LEU A 225 71.58 59.34 -53.83
N ASP A 226 71.92 58.26 -53.13
CA ASP A 226 73.25 58.04 -52.54
C ASP A 226 74.35 57.98 -53.61
N GLU A 227 74.12 57.19 -54.68
CA GLU A 227 75.05 57.10 -55.81
C GLU A 227 75.27 58.45 -56.53
N SER A 228 74.24 59.30 -56.57
CA SER A 228 74.33 60.63 -57.19
C SER A 228 75.20 61.60 -56.39
N ILE A 229 75.29 61.44 -55.06
CA ILE A 229 76.17 62.23 -54.18
C ILE A 229 77.61 61.72 -54.28
N GLU A 230 77.81 60.39 -54.29
CA GLU A 230 79.13 59.76 -54.32
C GLU A 230 79.88 59.97 -55.65
N ARG A 231 79.19 59.95 -56.79
CA ARG A 231 79.83 59.99 -58.13
C ARG A 231 80.30 61.38 -58.59
N LYS A 232 79.97 62.48 -57.90
CA LYS A 232 80.36 63.88 -58.20
C LYS A 232 80.28 64.31 -59.68
N ARG A 233 79.41 63.69 -60.49
CA ARG A 233 79.36 63.87 -61.96
C ARG A 233 78.65 65.13 -62.46
N GLY A 234 78.27 66.07 -61.59
CA GLY A 234 77.68 67.36 -62.00
C GLY A 234 76.30 67.30 -62.67
N GLU A 235 75.72 66.11 -62.86
CA GLU A 235 74.43 65.91 -63.56
C GLU A 235 73.23 66.45 -62.74
N ILE A 236 73.30 66.42 -61.40
CA ILE A 236 72.26 66.96 -60.51
C ILE A 236 72.94 67.77 -59.38
N PRO A 237 72.58 69.05 -59.18
CA PRO A 237 73.14 69.85 -58.09
C PRO A 237 72.89 69.21 -56.71
N HIS A 238 73.89 69.16 -55.84
CA HIS A 238 73.79 68.55 -54.49
C HIS A 238 72.62 69.08 -53.65
N ARG A 239 72.24 70.36 -53.82
CA ARG A 239 71.07 70.97 -53.16
C ARG A 239 69.76 70.28 -53.57
N VAL A 240 69.62 69.89 -54.84
CA VAL A 240 68.43 69.21 -55.37
C VAL A 240 68.37 67.76 -54.85
N VAL A 241 69.50 67.06 -54.79
CA VAL A 241 69.58 65.71 -54.22
C VAL A 241 69.21 65.71 -52.73
N TYR A 242 69.69 66.70 -51.97
CA TYR A 242 69.33 66.86 -50.55
C TYR A 242 67.84 67.15 -50.37
N LEU A 243 67.25 68.00 -51.21
CA LEU A 243 65.81 68.26 -51.21
C LEU A 243 64.99 67.00 -51.54
N LEU A 244 65.39 66.24 -52.56
CA LEU A 244 64.74 64.97 -52.92
C LEU A 244 64.83 63.94 -51.80
N ARG A 245 65.98 63.84 -51.12
CA ARG A 245 66.13 62.98 -49.94
C ARG A 245 65.16 63.35 -48.82
N ASN A 246 65.00 64.65 -48.54
CA ASN A 246 64.03 65.11 -47.54
C ASN A 246 62.59 64.78 -47.97
N VAL A 247 62.27 64.91 -49.27
CA VAL A 247 60.94 64.53 -49.81
C VAL A 247 60.70 63.03 -49.67
N VAL A 248 61.68 62.18 -50.00
CA VAL A 248 61.56 60.72 -49.87
C VAL A 248 61.39 60.30 -48.41
N GLN A 249 62.16 60.91 -47.49
CA GLN A 249 62.03 60.66 -46.06
C GLN A 249 60.67 61.12 -45.50
N GLU A 250 60.14 62.24 -45.98
CA GLU A 250 58.80 62.72 -45.60
C GLU A 250 57.70 61.79 -46.16
N ILE A 251 57.85 61.28 -47.39
CA ILE A 251 56.96 60.28 -47.97
C ILE A 251 57.00 58.98 -47.15
N GLU A 252 58.19 58.49 -46.81
CA GLU A 252 58.40 57.36 -45.90
C GLU A 252 57.72 57.55 -44.54
N HIS A 253 57.91 58.73 -43.95
CA HIS A 253 57.32 59.09 -42.66
C HIS A 253 55.78 59.08 -42.73
N ARG A 254 55.18 59.67 -43.77
CA ARG A 254 53.72 59.67 -43.98
C ARG A 254 53.16 58.27 -44.20
N ILE A 255 53.86 57.44 -44.98
CA ILE A 255 53.47 56.04 -45.21
C ILE A 255 53.53 55.25 -43.90
N ALA A 256 54.57 55.46 -43.08
CA ALA A 256 54.69 54.81 -41.77
C ALA A 256 53.54 55.21 -40.83
N ILE A 257 53.22 56.51 -40.74
CA ILE A 257 52.07 57.00 -39.97
C ILE A 257 50.76 56.39 -40.46
N GLN A 258 50.56 56.32 -41.78
CA GLN A 258 49.34 55.74 -42.37
C GLN A 258 49.24 54.24 -42.08
N ALA A 259 50.35 53.49 -42.17
CA ALA A 259 50.39 52.06 -41.85
C ALA A 259 50.08 51.80 -40.37
N ASP A 260 50.59 52.64 -39.47
CA ASP A 260 50.28 52.56 -38.04
C ASP A 260 48.80 52.92 -37.77
N HIS A 261 48.24 53.91 -38.46
CA HIS A 261 46.81 54.22 -38.37
C HIS A 261 45.93 53.04 -38.79
N ILE A 262 46.23 52.41 -39.93
CA ILE A 262 45.51 51.21 -40.42
C ILE A 262 45.65 50.06 -39.42
N ARG A 263 46.86 49.82 -38.88
CA ARG A 263 47.09 48.77 -37.89
C ARG A 263 46.28 49.01 -36.62
N ASN A 264 46.22 50.25 -36.14
CA ASN A 264 45.43 50.62 -34.98
C ASN A 264 43.92 50.46 -35.23
N GLN A 265 43.42 50.86 -36.41
CA GLN A 265 42.03 50.63 -36.77
C GLN A 265 41.68 49.14 -36.86
N ASN A 266 42.54 48.33 -37.49
CA ASN A 266 42.36 46.88 -37.57
C ASN A 266 42.37 46.21 -36.19
N SER A 267 43.22 46.67 -35.28
CA SER A 267 43.20 46.23 -33.88
C SER A 267 41.83 46.47 -33.25
N ILE A 268 41.29 47.69 -33.37
CA ILE A 268 39.95 48.05 -32.82
C ILE A 268 38.84 47.20 -33.46
N ILE A 269 38.88 46.98 -34.78
CA ILE A 269 37.90 46.15 -35.49
C ILE A 269 37.96 44.72 -34.97
N LYS A 270 39.15 44.15 -34.85
CA LYS A 270 39.35 42.78 -34.35
C LYS A 270 38.80 42.61 -32.94
N THR A 271 39.07 43.55 -32.03
CA THR A 271 38.52 43.50 -30.66
C THR A 271 37.00 43.56 -30.64
N ARG A 272 36.39 44.36 -31.54
CA ARG A 272 34.92 44.40 -31.68
C ARG A 272 34.37 43.09 -32.23
N GLU A 273 35.02 42.55 -33.26
CA GLU A 273 34.62 41.29 -33.88
C GLU A 273 34.69 40.12 -32.89
N ASP A 274 35.78 40.03 -32.12
CA ASP A 274 35.95 39.01 -31.08
C ASP A 274 34.88 39.15 -29.97
N LYS A 275 34.49 40.38 -29.62
CA LYS A 275 33.37 40.64 -28.69
C LYS A 275 32.04 40.16 -29.27
N TYR A 276 31.77 40.40 -30.55
CA TYR A 276 30.54 39.91 -31.19
C TYR A 276 30.53 38.40 -31.34
N ARG A 277 31.65 37.76 -31.72
CA ARG A 277 31.77 36.30 -31.76
C ARG A 277 31.50 35.67 -30.40
N SER A 278 32.08 36.24 -29.33
CA SER A 278 31.85 35.75 -27.96
C SER A 278 30.37 35.88 -27.56
N LYS A 279 29.71 36.98 -27.94
CA LYS A 279 28.28 37.18 -27.68
C LYS A 279 27.40 36.21 -28.47
N ILE A 280 27.72 35.95 -29.74
CA ILE A 280 27.01 34.97 -30.58
C ILE A 280 27.13 33.58 -29.95
N LYS A 281 28.35 33.17 -29.57
CA LYS A 281 28.56 31.87 -28.93
C LYS A 281 27.77 31.72 -27.61
N ALA A 282 27.73 32.76 -26.80
CA ALA A 282 26.93 32.75 -25.56
C ALA A 282 25.42 32.60 -25.84
N LEU A 283 24.91 33.27 -26.89
CA LEU A 283 23.52 33.14 -27.31
C LEU A 283 23.23 31.75 -27.88
N GLU A 284 24.14 31.18 -28.68
CA GLU A 284 24.02 29.81 -29.19
C GLU A 284 23.95 28.79 -28.05
N THR A 285 24.82 28.90 -27.04
CA THR A 285 24.77 28.01 -25.87
C THR A 285 23.48 28.17 -25.07
N LEU A 286 22.94 29.40 -24.97
CA LEU A 286 21.68 29.65 -24.28
C LEU A 286 20.51 29.02 -25.05
N VAL A 287 20.45 29.22 -26.37
CA VAL A 287 19.42 28.64 -27.23
C VAL A 287 19.47 27.12 -27.20
N ASN A 288 20.66 26.52 -27.26
CA ASN A 288 20.81 25.07 -27.19
C ASN A 288 20.34 24.52 -25.84
N GLY A 289 20.73 25.18 -24.74
CA GLY A 289 20.26 24.80 -23.39
C GLY A 289 18.74 24.90 -23.23
N THR A 290 18.12 25.98 -23.72
CA THR A 290 16.66 26.10 -23.70
C THR A 290 15.97 25.07 -24.60
N ASN A 291 16.58 24.71 -25.73
CA ASN A 291 16.02 23.68 -26.61
C ASN A 291 16.11 22.27 -25.97
N GLU A 292 17.23 21.94 -25.33
CA GLU A 292 17.40 20.71 -24.55
C GLU A 292 16.41 20.63 -23.37
N GLU A 293 16.20 21.74 -22.66
CA GLU A 293 15.20 21.82 -21.59
C GLU A 293 13.76 21.64 -22.13
N ASN A 294 13.44 22.28 -23.26
CA ASN A 294 12.15 22.11 -23.92
C ASN A 294 11.95 20.66 -24.38
N GLU A 295 12.97 20.00 -24.94
CA GLU A 295 12.88 18.60 -25.35
C GLU A 295 12.68 17.67 -24.14
N MET A 296 13.43 17.88 -23.04
CA MET A 296 13.23 17.12 -21.80
C MET A 296 11.83 17.32 -21.20
N THR A 297 11.29 18.54 -21.24
CA THR A 297 9.94 18.82 -20.72
C THR A 297 8.86 18.21 -21.59
N VAL A 298 9.02 18.21 -22.92
CA VAL A 298 8.13 17.52 -23.86
C VAL A 298 8.16 16.01 -23.62
N ASN A 299 9.34 15.40 -23.51
CA ASN A 299 9.47 13.96 -23.26
C ASN A 299 8.85 13.55 -21.91
N ARG A 300 9.00 14.38 -20.86
CA ARG A 300 8.32 14.17 -19.57
C ARG A 300 6.81 14.30 -19.69
N LEU A 301 6.31 15.26 -20.49
CA LEU A 301 4.89 15.46 -20.69
C LEU A 301 4.25 14.26 -21.40
N GLU A 302 4.92 13.71 -22.42
CA GLU A 302 4.47 12.51 -23.15
C GLU A 302 4.35 11.30 -22.21
N LEU A 303 5.33 11.09 -21.32
CA LEU A 303 5.25 10.03 -20.31
C LEU A 303 4.04 10.21 -19.38
N VAL A 304 3.82 11.44 -18.89
CA VAL A 304 2.67 11.76 -18.02
C VAL A 304 1.35 11.55 -18.76
N GLU A 305 1.28 11.86 -20.06
CA GLU A 305 0.08 11.66 -20.87
C GLU A 305 -0.26 10.17 -21.02
N VAL A 306 0.75 9.31 -21.22
CA VAL A 306 0.59 7.85 -21.27
C VAL A 306 0.19 7.27 -19.90
N GLU A 307 0.80 7.74 -18.82
CA GLU A 307 0.41 7.30 -17.47
C GLU A 307 -1.03 7.73 -17.13
N LYS A 308 -1.40 8.95 -17.51
CA LYS A 308 -2.76 9.47 -17.33
C LYS A 308 -3.79 8.65 -18.10
N SER A 309 -3.51 8.25 -19.34
CA SER A 309 -4.44 7.42 -20.12
C SER A 309 -4.62 6.04 -19.50
N LYS A 310 -3.52 5.41 -19.04
CA LYS A 310 -3.56 4.13 -18.31
C LYS A 310 -4.36 4.23 -17.00
N LEU A 311 -4.22 5.32 -16.27
CA LEU A 311 -5.01 5.58 -15.06
C LEU A 311 -6.49 5.80 -15.40
N ASP A 312 -6.80 6.49 -16.49
CA ASP A 312 -8.17 6.73 -16.94
C ASP A 312 -8.88 5.43 -17.35
N GLU A 313 -8.19 4.52 -18.04
CA GLU A 313 -8.71 3.19 -18.36
C GLU A 313 -8.95 2.34 -17.12
N LYS A 314 -8.00 2.31 -16.17
CA LYS A 314 -8.19 1.64 -14.88
C LYS A 314 -9.38 2.20 -14.12
N ARG A 315 -9.57 3.53 -14.14
CA ARG A 315 -10.72 4.18 -13.51
C ARG A 315 -12.03 3.73 -14.15
N LYS A 316 -12.11 3.71 -15.48
CA LYS A 316 -13.30 3.22 -16.21
C LYS A 316 -13.63 1.76 -15.90
N LEU A 317 -12.61 0.90 -15.83
CA LEU A 317 -12.81 -0.50 -15.45
C LEU A 317 -13.34 -0.61 -14.01
N GLY A 318 -12.75 0.15 -13.08
CA GLY A 318 -13.24 0.22 -11.70
C GLY A 318 -14.67 0.74 -11.59
N GLU A 319 -15.04 1.76 -12.38
CA GLU A 319 -16.42 2.28 -12.45
C GLU A 319 -17.39 1.21 -12.97
N GLN A 320 -17.02 0.43 -14.01
CA GLN A 320 -17.83 -0.67 -14.52
C GLN A 320 -18.00 -1.79 -13.50
N ASP A 321 -16.93 -2.17 -12.80
CA ASP A 321 -16.97 -3.20 -11.77
C ASP A 321 -17.84 -2.77 -10.58
N MET A 322 -17.75 -1.50 -10.17
CA MET A 322 -18.63 -0.92 -9.14
C MET A 322 -20.10 -0.99 -9.56
N VAL A 323 -20.43 -0.63 -10.81
CA VAL A 323 -21.81 -0.73 -11.32
C VAL A 323 -22.30 -2.18 -11.29
N ARG A 324 -21.49 -3.13 -11.78
CA ARG A 324 -21.84 -4.55 -11.76
C ARG A 324 -22.09 -5.05 -10.33
N LEU A 325 -21.20 -4.74 -9.40
CA LEU A 325 -21.34 -5.12 -7.99
C LEU A 325 -22.57 -4.49 -7.34
N THR A 326 -22.90 -3.23 -7.65
CA THR A 326 -24.12 -2.61 -7.13
C THR A 326 -25.38 -3.29 -7.65
N GLN A 327 -25.40 -3.70 -8.92
CA GLN A 327 -26.53 -4.42 -9.49
C GLN A 327 -26.66 -5.83 -8.92
N GLU A 328 -25.55 -6.55 -8.76
CA GLU A 328 -25.54 -7.88 -8.13
C GLU A 328 -26.00 -7.82 -6.67
N LYS A 329 -25.56 -6.80 -5.94
CA LYS A 329 -26.02 -6.53 -4.57
C LYS A 329 -27.53 -6.26 -4.53
N GLU A 330 -28.04 -5.39 -5.39
CA GLU A 330 -29.49 -5.10 -5.47
C GLU A 330 -30.29 -6.37 -5.80
N ASN A 331 -29.81 -7.17 -6.76
CA ASN A 331 -30.44 -8.44 -7.11
C ASN A 331 -30.44 -9.42 -5.93
N ALA A 332 -29.33 -9.54 -5.20
CA ALA A 332 -29.24 -10.37 -4.01
C ALA A 332 -30.19 -9.88 -2.90
N GLU A 333 -30.23 -8.58 -2.63
CA GLU A 333 -31.17 -7.98 -1.66
C GLU A 333 -32.63 -8.26 -2.02
N ASN A 334 -32.99 -8.14 -3.31
CA ASN A 334 -34.32 -8.49 -3.79
C ASN A 334 -34.66 -9.98 -3.58
N THR A 335 -33.72 -10.89 -3.85
CA THR A 335 -33.94 -12.33 -3.59
C THR A 335 -34.07 -12.63 -2.10
N ILE A 336 -33.29 -11.96 -1.24
CA ILE A 336 -33.40 -12.11 0.22
C ILE A 336 -34.79 -11.68 0.69
N VAL A 337 -35.30 -10.53 0.23
CA VAL A 337 -36.64 -10.06 0.59
C VAL A 337 -37.72 -11.03 0.12
N SER A 338 -37.62 -11.57 -1.09
CA SER A 338 -38.55 -12.59 -1.60
C SER A 338 -38.56 -13.84 -0.72
N LEU A 339 -37.38 -14.40 -0.42
CA LEU A 339 -37.25 -15.58 0.42
C LEU A 339 -37.75 -15.33 1.86
N GLN A 340 -37.51 -14.15 2.42
CA GLN A 340 -38.05 -13.77 3.72
C GLN A 340 -39.58 -13.75 3.72
N GLN A 341 -40.20 -13.23 2.67
CA GLN A 341 -41.66 -13.24 2.52
C GLN A 341 -42.20 -14.66 2.40
N GLU A 342 -41.55 -15.52 1.60
CA GLU A 342 -41.91 -16.94 1.47
C GLU A 342 -41.82 -17.67 2.82
N ILE A 343 -40.73 -17.49 3.57
CA ILE A 343 -40.57 -18.05 4.91
C ILE A 343 -41.66 -17.56 5.85
N GLN A 344 -42.03 -16.28 5.79
CA GLN A 344 -43.07 -15.71 6.63
C GLN A 344 -44.47 -16.27 6.30
N ILE A 345 -44.76 -16.49 5.02
CA ILE A 345 -46.00 -17.12 4.56
C ILE A 345 -46.03 -18.58 5.01
N LEU A 346 -44.95 -19.32 4.77
CA LEU A 346 -44.83 -20.73 5.12
C LEU A 346 -44.95 -20.94 6.63
N SER A 347 -44.34 -20.07 7.43
CA SER A 347 -44.43 -20.11 8.90
C SER A 347 -45.87 -19.89 9.37
N ARG A 348 -46.59 -18.90 8.80
CA ARG A 348 -48.01 -18.66 9.12
C ARG A 348 -48.88 -19.86 8.76
N MET A 349 -48.66 -20.46 7.58
CA MET A 349 -49.39 -21.66 7.15
C MET A 349 -49.13 -22.86 8.07
N HIS A 350 -47.88 -23.07 8.49
CA HIS A 350 -47.54 -24.16 9.42
C HIS A 350 -48.13 -23.94 10.80
N GLU A 351 -48.15 -22.69 11.30
CA GLU A 351 -48.78 -22.37 12.58
C GLU A 351 -50.28 -22.69 12.55
N GLN A 352 -50.99 -22.24 11.52
CA GLN A 352 -52.42 -22.54 11.35
C GLN A 352 -52.68 -24.04 11.24
N TYR A 353 -51.80 -24.78 10.56
CA TYR A 353 -51.90 -26.24 10.49
C TYR A 353 -51.72 -26.88 11.87
N ARG A 354 -50.74 -26.43 12.66
CA ARG A 354 -50.52 -26.89 14.04
C ARG A 354 -51.75 -26.64 14.91
N GLU A 355 -52.28 -25.42 14.91
CA GLU A 355 -53.48 -25.06 15.67
C GLU A 355 -54.69 -25.94 15.29
N ARG A 356 -54.89 -26.19 13.99
CA ARG A 356 -55.95 -27.09 13.53
C ARG A 356 -55.77 -28.51 14.07
N LYS A 357 -54.56 -29.05 14.01
CA LYS A 357 -54.29 -30.39 14.53
C LYS A 357 -54.41 -30.48 16.03
N GLU A 358 -54.01 -29.44 16.75
CA GLU A 358 -54.17 -29.38 18.20
C GLU A 358 -55.64 -29.33 18.60
N THR A 359 -56.46 -28.53 17.91
CA THR A 359 -57.91 -28.49 18.15
C THR A 359 -58.61 -29.81 17.84
N GLU A 360 -58.25 -30.48 16.74
CA GLU A 360 -58.73 -31.84 16.44
C GLU A 360 -58.34 -32.85 17.55
N ALA A 361 -57.11 -32.78 18.06
CA ALA A 361 -56.64 -33.64 19.14
C ALA A 361 -57.39 -33.39 20.45
N ARG A 362 -57.57 -32.12 20.84
CA ARG A 362 -58.34 -31.75 22.05
C ARG A 362 -59.79 -32.22 21.97
N GLN A 363 -60.45 -32.03 20.82
CA GLN A 363 -61.82 -32.51 20.60
C GLN A 363 -61.91 -34.05 20.74
N MET A 364 -60.93 -34.77 20.20
CA MET A 364 -60.87 -36.23 20.34
C MET A 364 -60.65 -36.66 21.79
N GLU A 365 -59.77 -35.98 22.52
CA GLU A 365 -59.50 -36.23 23.94
C GLU A 365 -60.75 -36.00 24.80
N GLU A 366 -61.47 -34.89 24.58
CA GLU A 366 -62.74 -34.62 25.26
C GLU A 366 -63.79 -35.70 24.97
N HIS A 367 -63.94 -36.10 23.70
CA HIS A 367 -64.85 -37.17 23.32
C HIS A 367 -64.50 -38.51 24.00
N LEU A 368 -63.22 -38.86 24.05
CA LEU A 368 -62.75 -40.07 24.74
C LEU A 368 -62.98 -39.98 26.26
N SER A 369 -62.77 -38.79 26.86
CA SER A 369 -63.04 -38.54 28.28
C SER A 369 -64.52 -38.72 28.63
N ILE A 370 -65.44 -38.27 27.77
CA ILE A 370 -66.89 -38.49 27.96
C ILE A 370 -67.21 -39.99 27.89
N ARG A 371 -66.70 -40.69 26.88
CA ARG A 371 -66.91 -42.14 26.72
C ARG A 371 -66.35 -42.95 27.89
N LEU A 372 -65.20 -42.52 28.43
CA LEU A 372 -64.60 -43.11 29.62
C LEU A 372 -65.55 -42.99 30.83
N LYS A 373 -66.07 -41.78 31.10
CA LYS A 373 -67.01 -41.54 32.20
C LYS A 373 -68.30 -42.35 32.06
N GLU A 374 -68.84 -42.49 30.85
CA GLU A 374 -69.99 -43.37 30.59
C GLU A 374 -69.66 -44.84 30.87
N ALA A 375 -68.51 -45.32 30.42
CA ALA A 375 -68.08 -46.69 30.65
C ALA A 375 -67.86 -46.98 32.15
N GLU A 376 -67.28 -46.04 32.89
CA GLU A 376 -67.13 -46.11 34.34
C GLU A 376 -68.49 -46.18 35.05
N LEU A 377 -69.46 -45.36 34.63
CA LEU A 377 -70.82 -45.40 35.18
C LEU A 377 -71.47 -46.77 34.94
N LEU A 378 -71.43 -47.28 33.72
CA LEU A 378 -71.99 -48.61 33.40
C LEU A 378 -71.30 -49.72 34.20
N LEU A 379 -69.98 -49.62 34.38
CA LEU A 379 -69.20 -50.57 35.17
C LEU A 379 -69.62 -50.56 36.65
N THR A 380 -69.83 -49.37 37.25
CA THR A 380 -70.32 -49.27 38.62
C THR A 380 -71.74 -49.83 38.78
N GLN A 381 -72.64 -49.56 37.82
CA GLN A 381 -73.99 -50.14 37.80
C GLN A 381 -73.96 -51.67 37.69
N SER A 382 -73.13 -52.21 36.80
CA SER A 382 -72.97 -53.66 36.63
C SER A 382 -72.39 -54.32 37.88
N LYS A 383 -71.41 -53.68 38.55
CA LYS A 383 -70.86 -54.17 39.83
C LYS A 383 -71.92 -54.25 40.91
N LYS A 384 -72.70 -53.17 41.09
CA LYS A 384 -73.80 -53.14 42.05
C LYS A 384 -74.82 -54.25 41.78
N LYS A 385 -75.21 -54.43 40.51
CA LYS A 385 -76.14 -55.49 40.12
C LYS A 385 -75.55 -56.89 40.39
N ALA A 386 -74.25 -57.08 40.17
CA ALA A 386 -73.58 -58.33 40.49
C ALA A 386 -73.60 -58.62 42.01
N GLU A 387 -73.34 -57.61 42.85
CA GLU A 387 -73.43 -57.71 44.31
C GLU A 387 -74.85 -58.02 44.80
N GLU A 388 -75.87 -57.40 44.18
CA GLU A 388 -77.29 -57.70 44.46
C GLU A 388 -77.64 -59.15 44.08
N ILE A 389 -77.17 -59.64 42.93
CA ILE A 389 -77.37 -61.04 42.51
C ILE A 389 -76.63 -61.99 43.44
N GLU A 390 -75.40 -61.65 43.83
CA GLU A 390 -74.60 -62.46 44.74
C GLU A 390 -75.27 -62.58 46.12
N SER A 391 -75.69 -61.47 46.71
CA SER A 391 -76.42 -61.46 47.99
C SER A 391 -77.76 -62.19 47.90
N ALA A 392 -78.52 -62.04 46.81
CA ALA A 392 -79.74 -62.81 46.57
C ALA A 392 -79.47 -64.31 46.46
N SER A 393 -78.38 -64.69 45.79
CA SER A 393 -77.92 -66.08 45.66
C SER A 393 -77.50 -66.65 47.02
N GLN A 394 -76.76 -65.89 47.82
CA GLN A 394 -76.36 -66.26 49.18
C GLN A 394 -77.58 -66.48 50.09
N LEU A 395 -78.54 -65.55 50.09
CA LEU A 395 -79.80 -65.70 50.83
C LEU A 395 -80.57 -66.94 50.39
N LYS A 396 -80.68 -67.17 49.07
CA LYS A 396 -81.35 -68.35 48.53
C LYS A 396 -80.64 -69.63 48.97
N SER A 397 -79.30 -69.67 48.93
CA SER A 397 -78.49 -70.79 49.40
C SER A 397 -78.72 -71.07 50.89
N GLN A 398 -78.75 -70.03 51.73
CA GLN A 398 -79.08 -70.15 53.16
C GLN A 398 -80.48 -70.71 53.40
N LEU A 399 -81.48 -70.23 52.65
CA LEU A 399 -82.85 -70.75 52.73
C LEU A 399 -82.92 -72.23 52.34
N TRP A 400 -82.23 -72.63 51.25
CA TRP A 400 -82.15 -74.05 50.85
C TRP A 400 -81.46 -74.89 51.91
N SER A 401 -80.37 -74.42 52.51
CA SER A 401 -79.68 -75.09 53.62
C SER A 401 -80.61 -75.27 54.82
N ARG A 402 -81.35 -74.23 55.22
CA ARG A 402 -82.34 -74.32 56.30
C ARG A 402 -83.44 -75.33 55.99
N LYS A 403 -83.99 -75.33 54.78
CA LYS A 403 -85.01 -76.29 54.35
C LYS A 403 -84.47 -77.72 54.34
N ALA A 404 -83.25 -77.91 53.85
CA ALA A 404 -82.55 -79.20 53.90
C ALA A 404 -82.38 -79.69 55.33
N ASN A 405 -81.98 -78.82 56.27
CA ASN A 405 -81.84 -79.16 57.68
C ASN A 405 -83.17 -79.56 58.33
N ILE A 406 -84.27 -78.86 58.01
CA ILE A 406 -85.63 -79.24 58.48
C ILE A 406 -86.04 -80.60 57.91
N PHE A 407 -85.78 -80.84 56.63
CA PHE A 407 -86.09 -82.13 56.02
C PHE A 407 -85.25 -83.26 56.63
N TRP A 408 -83.96 -83.03 56.86
CA TRP A 408 -83.07 -83.96 57.56
C TRP A 408 -83.57 -84.28 58.97
N SER A 409 -83.96 -83.27 59.76
CA SER A 409 -84.48 -83.51 61.12
C SER A 409 -85.83 -84.23 61.11
N PHE A 410 -86.71 -83.93 60.15
CA PHE A 410 -87.94 -84.69 59.94
C PHE A 410 -87.66 -86.16 59.61
N MET A 411 -86.76 -86.41 58.66
CA MET A 411 -86.37 -87.77 58.26
C MET A 411 -85.76 -88.55 59.44
N ASP A 412 -84.93 -87.90 60.26
CA ASP A 412 -84.34 -88.53 61.45
C ASP A 412 -85.39 -88.84 62.52
N ASN A 413 -86.35 -87.94 62.76
CA ASN A 413 -87.50 -88.18 63.64
C ASN A 413 -88.40 -89.33 63.15
N GLN A 414 -88.65 -89.42 61.83
CA GLN A 414 -89.38 -90.54 61.23
C GLN A 414 -88.62 -91.85 61.43
N LYS A 415 -87.30 -91.84 61.19
CA LYS A 415 -86.42 -93.00 61.45
C LYS A 415 -86.47 -93.43 62.91
N LEU A 416 -86.44 -92.50 63.86
CA LEU A 416 -86.61 -92.76 65.30
C LEU A 416 -87.98 -93.35 65.61
N SER A 417 -89.06 -92.78 65.06
CA SER A 417 -90.44 -93.26 65.25
C SER A 417 -90.62 -94.69 64.73
N ILE A 418 -90.08 -94.99 63.55
CA ILE A 418 -90.08 -96.35 62.97
C ILE A 418 -89.30 -97.31 63.88
N LYS A 419 -88.14 -96.89 64.39
CA LYS A 419 -87.33 -97.71 65.32
C LYS A 419 -88.08 -98.00 66.63
N VAL A 420 -88.82 -97.03 67.17
CA VAL A 420 -89.68 -97.22 68.35
C VAL A 420 -90.83 -98.17 68.05
N LEU A 421 -91.54 -97.99 66.93
CA LEU A 421 -92.60 -98.91 66.51
C LEU A 421 -92.09 -100.35 66.32
N LEU A 422 -90.93 -100.53 65.70
CA LEU A 422 -90.27 -101.84 65.58
C LEU A 422 -89.90 -102.43 66.94
N SER A 423 -89.46 -101.60 67.89
CA SER A 423 -89.18 -102.02 69.26
C SER A 423 -90.45 -102.43 70.02
N VAL A 424 -91.54 -101.66 69.90
CA VAL A 424 -92.84 -101.95 70.53
C VAL A 424 -93.47 -103.19 69.89
N TYR A 425 -93.40 -103.32 68.57
CA TYR A 425 -93.84 -104.52 67.85
C TYR A 425 -93.04 -105.75 68.29
N SER A 426 -91.70 -105.65 68.38
CA SER A 426 -90.88 -106.73 68.93
C SER A 426 -91.27 -107.08 70.36
N PHE A 427 -91.59 -106.08 71.20
CA PHE A 427 -92.03 -106.28 72.59
C PHE A 427 -93.42 -106.95 72.69
N LEU A 428 -94.38 -106.55 71.84
CA LEU A 428 -95.71 -107.16 71.75
C LEU A 428 -95.65 -108.60 71.23
N VAL A 429 -94.80 -108.88 70.23
CA VAL A 429 -94.55 -110.25 69.77
C VAL A 429 -93.95 -111.09 70.90
N PHE A 430 -93.02 -110.53 71.69
CA PHE A 430 -92.45 -111.20 72.86
C PHE A 430 -93.50 -111.52 73.93
N LEU A 431 -94.43 -110.58 74.20
CA LEU A 431 -95.54 -110.77 75.13
C LEU A 431 -96.57 -111.80 74.64
N HIS A 432 -96.90 -111.78 73.34
CA HIS A 432 -97.80 -112.76 72.73
C HIS A 432 -97.20 -114.18 72.80
N PHE A 433 -95.89 -114.33 72.65
CA PHE A 433 -95.19 -115.60 72.84
C PHE A 433 -95.05 -116.02 74.31
N SER A 434 -95.30 -115.12 75.27
CA SER A 434 -95.20 -115.41 76.72
C SER A 434 -96.55 -115.71 77.38
N LEU A 435 -97.66 -115.46 76.68
CA LEU A 435 -99.04 -115.71 77.15
C LEU A 435 -99.71 -116.93 76.49
N PHE A 436 -98.96 -117.68 75.68
CA PHE A 436 -99.29 -118.98 75.11
C PHE A 436 -98.23 -119.98 75.58
#